data_AF-A0A3R7P590-F1
#
_entry.id   AF-A0A3R7P590-F1
#
_cell.length_a   1.000
_cell.length_b   1.000
_cell.length_c   1.000
_cell.angle_alpha   90.00
_cell.angle_beta   90.00
_cell.angle_gamma   90.00
#
_symmetry.space_group_name_H-M   'P 1'
#
loop_
_entity.id
_entity.type
_entity.pdbx_description
1 polymer ?
#
loop_
_entity_poly.entity_id
_entity_poly.type
_entity_poly.pdbx_seq_one_letter_code
_entity_poly.pdbx_strand_id
1 'polypeptide(L)' 'MKDDQLAELKRLHIVLDIAKRNGNQLFIDNIEREIAAVERGESSPLIEEYLTEEERASDQLP' A
#
# COMPACT_ATOMS: atom_id res chain seq x y z
N MET A 1 13.69 -9.16 7.96
CA MET A 1 13.63 -7.71 7.68
C MET A 1 13.93 -7.39 6.22
N LYS A 2 15.16 -7.55 5.70
CA LYS A 2 15.45 -7.30 4.27
C LYS A 2 14.71 -8.25 3.31
N ASP A 3 14.63 -9.53 3.67
CA ASP A 3 13.96 -10.53 2.83
C ASP A 3 12.43 -10.33 2.81
N ASP A 4 11.85 -9.91 3.94
CA ASP A 4 10.42 -9.62 4.06
C ASP A 4 10.04 -8.37 3.25
N GLN A 5 10.86 -7.33 3.30
CA GLN A 5 10.72 -6.10 2.50
C GLN A 5 10.80 -6.41 0.99
N LEU A 6 11.76 -7.24 0.59
CA LEU A 6 11.91 -7.65 -0.82
C LEU A 6 10.71 -8.50 -1.29
N ALA A 7 10.17 -9.36 -0.43
CA ALA A 7 8.97 -10.13 -0.74
C ALA A 7 7.74 -9.22 -0.88
N GLU A 8 7.63 -8.19 -0.05
CA GLU A 8 6.55 -7.20 -0.13
C GLU A 8 6.62 -6.37 -1.41
N LEU A 9 7.81 -5.82 -1.76
CA LEU A 9 7.99 -5.08 -3.00
C LEU A 9 7.63 -5.90 -4.23
N LYS A 10 7.99 -7.19 -4.26
CA LYS A 10 7.61 -8.11 -5.34
C LYS A 10 6.09 -8.25 -5.45
N ARG A 11 5.37 -8.37 -4.32
CA ARG A 11 3.91 -8.43 -4.32
C ARG A 11 3.31 -7.14 -4.86
N LEU A 12 3.77 -5.99 -4.36
CA LEU A 12 3.28 -4.68 -4.78
C LEU A 12 3.47 -4.45 -6.28
N HIS A 13 4.62 -4.83 -6.84
CA HIS A 13 4.86 -4.72 -8.29
C HIS A 13 3.91 -5.60 -9.12
N ILE A 14 3.59 -6.81 -8.66
CA ILE A 14 2.62 -7.68 -9.34
C ILE A 14 1.23 -7.03 -9.35
N VAL A 15 0.80 -6.48 -8.21
CA VAL A 15 -0.50 -5.81 -8.11
C VAL A 15 -0.53 -4.54 -8.96
N LEU A 16 0.56 -3.77 -9.01
CA LEU A 16 0.69 -2.59 -9.86
C LEU A 16 0.52 -2.94 -11.34
N ASP A 17 1.15 -4.01 -11.81
CA ASP A 17 1.01 -4.48 -13.19
C ASP A 17 -0.44 -4.84 -13.53
N ILE A 18 -1.15 -5.49 -12.60
CA ILE A 18 -2.58 -5.80 -12.77
C ILE A 18 -3.41 -4.52 -12.80
N ALA A 19 -3.14 -3.57 -11.89
CA ALA A 19 -3.82 -2.28 -11.83
C ALA A 19 -3.64 -1.47 -13.12
N LYS A 20 -2.42 -1.45 -13.67
CA LYS A 20 -2.08 -0.81 -14.96
C LYS A 20 -2.84 -1.43 -16.13
N ARG A 21 -2.98 -2.76 -16.16
CA ARG A 21 -3.77 -3.46 -17.20
C ARG A 21 -5.26 -3.14 -17.11
N ASN A 22 -5.78 -2.92 -15.91
CA ASN A 22 -7.20 -2.64 -15.66
C ASN A 22 -7.53 -1.14 -15.77
N GLY A 23 -6.54 -0.26 -15.91
CA GLY A 23 -6.75 1.19 -16.04
C GLY A 23 -7.30 1.86 -14.78
N ASN A 24 -7.09 1.28 -13.59
CA ASN A 24 -7.56 1.85 -12.33
C ASN A 24 -6.54 2.87 -11.79
N GLN A 25 -6.59 4.11 -12.28
CA GLN A 25 -5.59 5.14 -11.98
C GLN A 25 -5.42 5.40 -10.48
N LEU A 26 -6.52 5.50 -9.73
CA LEU A 26 -6.45 5.73 -8.28
C LEU A 26 -5.69 4.61 -7.55
N PHE A 27 -5.94 3.36 -7.96
CA PHE A 27 -5.28 2.21 -7.37
C PHE A 27 -3.79 2.11 -7.78
N ILE A 28 -3.47 2.50 -9.01
CA ILE A 28 -2.08 2.62 -9.50
C ILE A 28 -1.30 3.62 -8.63
N ASP A 29 -1.84 4.83 -8.48
CA ASP A 29 -1.19 5.92 -7.73
C ASP A 29 -0.95 5.51 -6.26
N ASN A 30 -1.88 4.75 -5.69
CA ASN A 30 -1.76 4.21 -4.34
C ASN A 30 -0.62 3.21 -4.20
N ILE A 31 -0.54 2.21 -5.09
CA ILE A 31 0.51 1.19 -5.02
C ILE A 31 1.90 1.80 -5.29
N GLU A 32 1.99 2.81 -6.15
CA GLU A 32 3.25 3.51 -6.40
C GLU A 32 3.74 4.26 -5.14
N ARG A 33 2.84 4.87 -4.37
CA ARG A 33 3.18 5.46 -3.06
C ARG A 33 3.60 4.41 -2.04
N GLU A 34 2.92 3.27 -2.03
CA GLU A 34 3.23 2.15 -1.15
C GLU A 34 4.63 1.59 -1.39
N ILE A 35 4.96 1.35 -2.65
CA ILE A 35 6.29 0.92 -3.07
C ILE A 35 7.35 1.91 -2.57
N ALA A 36 7.12 3.21 -2.77
CA ALA A 36 8.06 4.24 -2.35
C ALA A 36 8.27 4.28 -0.82
N ALA A 37 7.21 4.06 -0.03
CA ALA A 37 7.30 3.97 1.43
C ALA A 37 8.10 2.72 1.85
N VAL A 38 7.76 1.56 1.28
CA VAL A 38 8.45 0.30 1.56
C VAL A 38 9.92 0.38 1.18
N GLU A 39 10.29 1.00 0.05
CA GLU A 39 11.68 1.22 -0.36
C GLU A 39 12.48 2.09 0.63
N ARG A 40 11.81 3.07 1.26
CA ARG A 40 12.39 3.93 2.32
C ARG A 40 12.46 3.24 3.68
N GLY A 41 11.83 2.07 3.83
CA GLY A 41 11.67 1.39 5.11
C GLY A 41 10.63 2.07 6.01
N GLU A 42 9.75 2.88 5.42
CA GLU A 42 8.60 3.50 6.07
C GLU A 42 7.40 2.54 6.00
N SER A 43 6.50 2.63 6.98
CA SER A 43 5.24 1.89 6.94
C SER A 43 4.31 2.47 5.87
N SER A 44 3.54 1.58 5.25
CA SER A 44 2.45 1.88 4.32
C SER A 44 1.61 3.11 4.74
N PRO A 45 1.57 4.19 3.94
CA PRO A 45 0.69 5.33 4.22
C PRO A 45 -0.78 5.08 3.85
N LEU A 46 -1.11 3.92 3.26
CA LEU A 46 -2.39 3.76 2.57
C LEU A 46 -3.61 3.55 3.46
N ILE A 47 -3.44 3.09 4.70
CA ILE A 47 -4.57 2.87 5.60
C ILE A 47 -4.92 4.17 6.33
N GLU A 48 -3.95 5.02 6.67
CA GLU A 48 -4.25 6.23 7.46
C GLU A 48 -4.84 7.39 6.66
N GLU A 49 -4.51 7.52 5.36
CA GLU A 49 -5.03 8.62 4.53
C GLU A 49 -6.44 8.35 3.95
N TYR A 50 -6.88 7.09 3.93
CA TYR A 50 -8.17 6.70 3.34
C TYR A 50 -9.27 6.40 4.37
N LEU A 51 -8.91 6.18 5.63
CA LEU A 51 -9.87 5.97 6.70
C LEU A 51 -10.31 7.31 7.28
N THR A 52 -11.64 7.53 7.37
CA THR A 52 -12.15 8.63 8.19
C THR A 52 -11.73 8.44 9.65
N GLU A 53 -11.84 9.49 10.47
CA GLU A 53 -11.58 9.36 11.92
C GLU A 53 -12.44 8.24 12.55
N GLU A 54 -13.66 8.02 12.05
CA GLU A 54 -14.53 6.92 12.52
C GLU A 54 -14.03 5.54 12.09
N GLU A 55 -13.51 5.41 10.86
CA GLU A 55 -13.00 4.14 10.35
C GLU A 55 -11.64 3.78 10.98
N ARG A 56 -10.80 4.78 11.33
CA ARG A 56 -9.57 4.59 12.13
C ARG A 56 -9.86 4.14 13.56
N ALA A 57 -10.94 4.63 14.17
CA ALA A 57 -11.35 4.23 15.51
C ALA A 57 -11.93 2.80 15.55
N SER A 58 -12.45 2.31 14.42
CA SER A 58 -13.08 0.99 14.30
C SER A 58 -12.07 -0.16 14.21
N ASP A 59 -10.83 0.12 13.79
CA ASP A 59 -9.72 -0.85 13.71
C ASP A 59 -8.99 -1.03 15.07
N GLN A 60 -9.47 -0.34 16.13
CA GLN A 60 -8.99 -0.46 17.52
C GLN A 60 -10.04 -1.05 18.48
N LEU A 61 -10.93 -1.92 18.01
CA LEU A 61 -11.67 -2.80 18.90
C LEU A 61 -10.93 -4.14 19.08
N PRO A 62 -10.91 -4.69 20.32
CA PRO A 62 -10.08 -5.83 20.71
C PRO A 62 -10.37 -7.14 19.99
#